data_AF-A0A0P1BP47-F1
#
_entry.id   AF-A0A0P1BP47-F1
#
_cell.length_a   1.000
_cell.length_b   1.000
_cell.length_c   1.000
_cell.angle_alpha   90.00
_cell.angle_beta   90.00
_cell.angle_gamma   90.00
#
_symmetry.space_group_name_H-M   'P 1'
#
loop_
_entity.id
_entity.type
_entity.pdbx_description
1 polymer ?
#
loop_
_entity_poly.entity_id
_entity_poly.type
_entity_poly.pdbx_seq_one_letter_code
_entity_poly.pdbx_strand_id
1 'polypeptide(L)' 'MSAIGSIFRPFQATYRYMQWAAHEKPEIFFSVLIGSVGPVLVVTVPPLRRRYGFIPAEPIPSSFPVPQRAREEVTEYDDE' A
#
# COMPACT_ATOMS: atom_id res chain seq x y z
N MET A 1 0.11 -45.03 -4.19
CA MET A 1 1.24 -44.06 -4.23
C MET A 1 1.35 -43.60 -5.69
N SER A 2 1.18 -42.35 -6.14
CA SER A 2 1.51 -41.04 -5.58
C SER A 2 0.70 -39.96 -6.32
N ALA A 3 -0.46 -39.55 -5.79
CA ALA A 3 -1.22 -38.40 -6.31
C ALA A 3 -0.60 -37.06 -5.86
N ILE A 4 0.18 -37.09 -4.78
CA ILE A 4 0.82 -35.91 -4.15
C ILE A 4 1.85 -35.28 -5.10
N GLY A 5 2.59 -36.07 -5.87
CA GLY A 5 3.62 -35.54 -6.79
C GLY A 5 3.05 -34.70 -7.93
N SER A 6 1.81 -34.96 -8.37
CA SER A 6 1.18 -34.22 -9.47
C SER A 6 0.84 -32.78 -9.11
N ILE A 7 0.56 -32.51 -7.83
CA ILE A 7 0.15 -31.18 -7.35
C ILE A 7 1.34 -30.22 -7.33
N PHE A 8 2.55 -30.72 -7.08
CA PHE A 8 3.76 -29.91 -6.96
C PHE A 8 4.56 -29.74 -8.26
N ARG A 9 4.26 -30.53 -9.29
CA ARG A 9 4.89 -30.43 -10.62
C ARG A 9 4.86 -29.04 -11.27
N PRO A 10 3.74 -28.27 -11.25
CA PRO A 10 3.74 -26.92 -11.81
C PRO A 10 4.74 -25.99 -11.09
N PHE A 11 4.84 -26.08 -9.76
CA PHE A 11 5.76 -25.24 -8.98
C PHE A 11 7.24 -25.50 -9.32
N GLN A 12 7.61 -26.76 -9.57
CA GLN A 12 8.97 -27.12 -9.99
C GLN A 12 9.30 -26.55 -11.37
N ALA A 13 8.34 -26.60 -12.30
CA ALA A 13 8.50 -26.01 -13.63
C ALA A 13 8.61 -24.48 -13.56
N THR A 14 7.78 -23.82 -12.74
CA THR A 14 7.83 -22.38 -12.51
C THR A 14 9.17 -21.95 -11.89
N TYR A 15 9.69 -22.68 -10.90
CA TYR A 15 10.99 -22.36 -10.28
C TYR A 15 12.14 -22.38 -11.29
N ARG A 16 12.21 -23.43 -12.12
CA ARG A 16 13.22 -23.53 -13.18
C ARG A 16 13.08 -22.40 -14.21
N TYR A 17 11.86 -22.04 -14.57
CA TYR A 17 11.61 -20.91 -15.48
C TYR A 17 12.07 -19.57 -14.88
N MET A 18 11.75 -19.31 -13.61
CA MET A 18 12.21 -18.09 -12.92
C MET A 18 13.74 -18.04 -12.85
N GLN A 19 14.39 -19.17 -12.58
CA GLN A 19 15.85 -19.25 -12.59
C GLN A 19 16.43 -18.94 -13.97
N TRP A 20 15.87 -19.51 -15.05
CA TRP A 20 16.30 -19.21 -16.42
C TRP A 20 16.07 -17.74 -16.77
N ALA A 21 14.89 -17.19 -16.46
CA ALA A 21 14.55 -15.80 -16.73
C ALA A 21 15.50 -14.83 -16.01
N ALA A 22 15.90 -15.15 -14.77
CA ALA A 22 16.84 -14.34 -14.01
C ALA A 22 18.26 -14.29 -14.60
N HIS A 23 18.71 -15.35 -15.31
CA HIS A 23 20.05 -15.41 -15.91
C HIS A 23 20.06 -14.95 -17.38
N GLU A 24 19.07 -15.37 -18.18
CA GLU A 24 19.03 -15.12 -19.62
C GLU A 24 18.41 -13.75 -19.96
N LYS A 25 17.45 -13.29 -19.15
CA LYS A 25 16.69 -12.05 -19.36
C LYS A 25 16.56 -11.24 -18.07
N PRO A 26 17.67 -10.86 -17.42
CA PRO A 26 17.66 -10.21 -16.11
C PRO A 26 16.83 -8.92 -16.12
N GLU A 27 16.86 -8.15 -17.19
CA GLU A 27 16.15 -6.87 -17.31
C GLU A 27 14.63 -7.03 -17.21
N ILE A 28 14.06 -8.05 -17.84
CA ILE A 28 12.62 -8.32 -17.78
C ILE A 28 12.26 -8.91 -16.42
N PHE A 29 13.06 -9.86 -15.93
CA PHE A 29 12.78 -10.53 -14.67
C PHE A 29 12.79 -9.55 -13.49
N PHE A 30 13.86 -8.76 -13.33
CA PHE A 30 13.99 -7.85 -12.20
C PHE A 30 13.09 -6.62 -12.31
N SER A 31 12.78 -6.12 -13.53
CA SER A 31 11.82 -5.02 -13.68
C SER A 31 10.43 -5.41 -13.22
N VAL A 32 9.95 -6.61 -13.60
CA VAL A 32 8.66 -7.14 -13.13
C VAL A 32 8.70 -7.42 -11.64
N LEU A 33 9.78 -8.03 -11.14
CA LEU A 33 9.91 -8.33 -9.70
C LEU A 33 9.84 -7.06 -8.87
N ILE A 34 10.69 -6.06 -9.14
CA ILE A 34 10.74 -4.79 -8.41
C ILE A 34 9.42 -4.03 -8.57
N GLY A 35 8.85 -4.01 -9.79
CA GLY A 35 7.55 -3.40 -10.06
C GLY A 35 6.43 -4.04 -9.25
N SER A 36 6.45 -5.36 -9.08
CA SER A 36 5.45 -6.11 -8.29
C SER A 36 5.63 -5.97 -6.78
N VAL A 37 6.86 -5.76 -6.30
CA VAL A 37 7.15 -5.56 -4.87
C VAL A 37 6.44 -4.31 -4.34
N GLY A 38 6.34 -3.23 -5.12
CA GLY A 38 5.65 -2.00 -4.71
C GLY A 38 4.19 -2.22 -4.26
N PRO A 39 3.29 -2.71 -5.14
CA PRO A 39 1.91 -3.03 -4.79
C PRO A 39 1.78 -4.01 -3.62
N VAL A 40 2.65 -5.03 -3.55
CA VAL A 40 2.67 -5.99 -2.43
C VAL A 40 2.95 -5.28 -1.11
N LEU A 41 3.93 -4.37 -1.09
CA LEU A 41 4.25 -3.59 0.10
C LEU A 41 3.12 -2.62 0.47
N VAL A 42 2.45 -1.99 -0.50
CA VAL A 42 1.29 -1.11 -0.23
C VAL A 42 0.16 -1.86 0.46
N VAL A 43 -0.06 -3.14 0.15
CA VAL A 43 -1.10 -3.94 0.80
C VAL A 43 -0.64 -4.49 2.16
N THR A 44 0.61 -4.92 2.26
CA THR A 44 1.12 -5.66 3.44
C THR A 44 1.68 -4.76 4.54
N VAL A 45 2.35 -3.65 4.19
CA VAL A 45 3.03 -2.79 5.15
C VAL A 45 2.07 -1.97 6.02
N PRO A 46 1.01 -1.32 5.50
CA PRO A 46 0.11 -0.52 6.34
C PRO A 46 -0.57 -1.27 7.49
N PRO A 47 -1.14 -2.48 7.31
CA PRO A 47 -1.72 -3.21 8.44
C PRO A 47 -0.65 -3.65 9.43
N LEU A 48 0.55 -4.02 8.97
CA LEU A 48 1.67 -4.36 9.84
C LEU A 48 2.12 -3.16 10.67
N ARG A 49 2.25 -2.00 10.04
CA ARG A 49 2.65 -0.74 10.68
C ARG A 49 1.65 -0.33 11.78
N ARG A 50 0.34 -0.46 11.52
CA ARG A 50 -0.72 -0.20 12.51
C ARG A 50 -0.64 -1.15 13.72
N ARG A 51 -0.30 -2.43 13.51
CA ARG A 51 -0.12 -3.39 14.61
C ARG A 51 1.05 -3.05 15.53
N TYR A 52 2.08 -2.38 15.00
CA TYR A 52 3.23 -1.91 15.78
C TYR A 52 3.03 -0.52 16.41
N GLY A 53 1.78 -0.03 16.49
CA GLY A 53 1.46 1.21 17.20
C GLY A 53 1.64 2.49 16.38
N PHE A 54 1.84 2.40 15.06
CA PHE A 54 1.83 3.59 14.21
C PHE A 54 0.42 4.17 14.09
N ILE A 55 0.29 5.44 14.42
CA ILE A 55 -0.93 6.24 14.24
C ILE A 55 -0.70 7.22 13.08
N PRO A 56 -1.58 7.28 12.07
CA PRO A 56 -1.46 8.27 11.00
C PRO A 56 -1.65 9.68 11.56
N ALA A 57 -0.92 10.65 11.01
CA ALA A 57 -1.10 12.05 11.35
C ALA A 57 -2.51 12.54 10.99
N GLU A 58 -3.01 13.48 11.76
CA GLU A 58 -4.28 14.16 11.48
C GLU A 58 -4.19 14.94 10.15
N PRO A 59 -5.27 14.99 9.36
CA PRO A 59 -5.27 15.70 8.10
C PRO A 59 -5.14 17.21 8.33
N ILE A 60 -4.27 17.85 7.54
CA ILE A 60 -4.11 19.30 7.56
C ILE A 60 -5.39 19.95 6.98
N PRO A 61 -5.91 21.03 7.58
CA PRO A 61 -7.05 21.74 7.02
C PRO A 61 -6.71 22.29 5.63
N SER A 62 -7.54 21.94 4.63
CA SER A 62 -7.41 22.44 3.26
C SER A 62 -8.06 23.82 3.06
N SER A 63 -8.90 24.23 3.99
CA SER A 63 -9.64 25.49 3.96
C SER A 63 -9.76 26.11 5.35
N PHE A 64 -10.26 27.34 5.41
CA PHE A 64 -10.56 27.98 6.68
C PHE A 64 -11.57 27.13 7.47
N PRO A 65 -11.29 26.81 8.75
CA PRO A 65 -12.16 25.96 9.55
C PRO A 65 -13.42 26.72 9.96
N VAL A 66 -14.42 26.71 9.07
CA VAL A 66 -15.74 27.29 9.36
C VAL A 66 -16.46 26.37 10.35
N PRO A 67 -16.85 26.87 11.54
CA PRO A 67 -17.57 26.05 12.50
C PRO A 67 -18.97 25.71 11.97
N GLN A 68 -19.40 24.46 12.18
CA GLN A 68 -20.76 24.02 11.85
C GLN A 68 -21.75 24.46 12.95
N ARG A 69 -21.92 25.77 13.10
CA ARG A 69 -22.85 26.37 14.06
C ARG A 69 -23.68 27.48 13.40
N ALA A 70 -24.83 27.79 13.98
CA ALA A 70 -25.61 28.94 13.58
C ALA A 70 -24.85 30.25 13.85
N ARG A 71 -25.20 31.30 13.11
CA ARG A 71 -24.66 32.63 13.35
C ARG A 71 -25.09 33.12 14.72
N GLU A 72 -24.12 33.61 15.48
CA GLU A 72 -24.35 34.35 16.72
C GLU A 72 -24.19 35.84 16.42
N GLU A 73 -25.07 36.66 16.97
CA GLU A 73 -24.95 38.10 16.91
C GLU A 73 -23.81 38.55 17.85
N VAL A 74 -22.93 39.41 17.35
CA VAL A 74 -21.77 39.95 18.08
C VAL A 74 -21.88 41.48 18.00
N THR A 75 -21.83 42.17 19.14
CA THR A 75 -22.16 43.61 19.25
C THR A 75 -21.00 44.46 19.80
N GLU A 76 -19.78 43.94 19.86
CA GLU A 76 -18.66 44.58 20.59
C GLU A 76 -17.83 45.57 19.73
N TYR A 77 -17.96 45.52 18.40
CA TYR A 77 -17.13 46.30 17.47
C TYR A 77 -17.97 47.05 16.42
N ASP A 78 -19.16 47.51 16.81
CA ASP A 78 -20.00 48.33 15.93
C ASP A 78 -19.43 49.74 15.82
N ASP A 79 -19.32 50.27 14.59
CA ASP A 79 -18.89 51.65 14.32
C ASP A 79 -20.02 52.61 14.76
N GLU A 80 -19.73 53.62 15.59
CA GLU A 80 -20.71 54.66 15.99
C GLU A 80 -21.38 55.36 14.79
#